data_AF-A0A016QQN5-F1
#
_entry.id   AF-A0A016QQN5-F1
#
_cell.length_a   1.000
_cell.length_b   1.000
_cell.length_c   1.000
_cell.angle_alpha   90.00
_cell.angle_beta   90.00
_cell.angle_gamma   90.00
#
_symmetry.space_group_name_H-M   'P 1'
#
loop_
_entity.id
_entity.type
_entity.pdbx_description
1 polymer ?
#
loop_
_entity_poly.entity_id
_entity_poly.type
_entity_poly.pdbx_seq_one_letter_code
_entity_poly.pdbx_strand_id
1 'polypeptide(L)' 'MIKYRKQNALAPEKDAEISLNLTPLLFFVVGYVAVKALLGTLQHEGQGHQ' A
#
# COMPACT_ATOMS: atom_id res chain seq x y z
N MET A 1 10.78 47.56 11.12
CA MET A 1 9.93 47.04 12.21
C MET A 1 9.22 45.79 11.69
N ILE A 2 9.55 44.62 12.24
CA ILE A 2 9.15 43.31 11.70
C ILE A 2 7.65 43.10 12.01
N LYS A 3 6.84 42.95 10.96
CA LYS A 3 5.39 42.69 11.08
C LYS A 3 5.18 41.21 11.38
N TYR A 4 4.76 40.89 12.60
CA TYR A 4 4.29 39.55 12.95
C TYR A 4 2.94 39.30 12.26
N ARG A 5 2.93 38.50 11.19
CA ARG A 5 1.68 37.88 10.72
C ARG A 5 1.28 36.83 11.75
N LYS A 6 0.18 37.08 12.49
CA LYS A 6 -0.47 36.07 13.32
C LYS A 6 -0.77 34.84 12.47
N GLN A 7 -0.04 33.75 12.70
CA GLN A 7 -0.51 32.42 12.33
C GLN A 7 -1.77 32.18 13.16
N ASN A 8 -2.90 31.93 12.48
CA ASN A 8 -4.16 31.61 13.15
C ASN A 8 -4.00 30.25 13.84
N ALA A 9 -4.03 30.25 15.18
CA ALA A 9 -4.01 29.06 16.02
C ALA A 9 -5.36 28.29 16.03
N LEU A 10 -6.33 28.68 15.20
CA LEU A 10 -7.73 28.26 15.27
C LEU A 10 -8.11 27.13 14.29
N ALA A 11 -7.18 26.59 13.51
CA ALA A 11 -7.43 25.41 12.68
C ALA A 11 -6.17 24.54 12.47
N PRO A 12 -5.58 23.98 13.54
CA PRO A 12 -4.46 23.05 13.41
C PRO A 12 -4.87 21.66 12.90
N GLU A 13 -6.17 21.38 12.76
CA GLU A 13 -6.70 20.04 12.45
C GLU A 13 -6.30 19.51 11.07
N LYS A 14 -5.83 20.37 10.16
CA LYS A 14 -5.57 20.03 8.75
C LYS A 14 -4.11 19.73 8.41
N ASP A 15 -3.16 19.96 9.32
CA ASP A 15 -1.73 19.91 8.99
C ASP A 15 -1.07 18.52 9.12
N ALA A 16 -1.82 17.47 9.48
CA ALA A 16 -1.24 16.14 9.70
C ALA A 16 -2.09 14.97 9.17
N GLU A 17 -2.83 15.15 8.08
CA GLU A 17 -3.41 14.01 7.36
C GLU A 17 -2.31 13.31 6.54
N ILE A 18 -1.58 12.38 7.18
CA ILE A 18 -0.65 11.49 6.50
C ILE A 18 -1.45 10.58 5.58
N SER A 19 -1.54 10.96 4.30
CA SER A 19 -2.20 10.17 3.27
C SER A 19 -1.27 9.05 2.81
N LEU A 20 -1.50 7.83 3.30
CA LEU A 20 -0.75 6.65 2.87
C LEU A 20 -1.44 6.02 1.65
N ASN A 21 -0.72 5.95 0.52
CA ASN A 21 -1.21 5.24 -0.65
C ASN A 21 -0.95 3.73 -0.53
N LEU A 22 -2.01 2.94 -0.32
CA LEU A 22 -1.94 1.47 -0.20
C LEU A 22 -2.01 0.72 -1.53
N THR A 23 -2.38 1.40 -2.62
CA THR A 23 -2.47 0.81 -3.96
C THR A 23 -1.25 -0.01 -4.38
N PRO A 24 0.02 0.45 -4.21
CA PRO A 24 1.19 -0.36 -4.58
C PRO A 24 1.29 -1.67 -3.79
N LEU A 25 0.92 -1.65 -2.50
CA LEU A 25 0.93 -2.86 -1.67
C LEU A 25 -0.13 -3.86 -2.13
N LEU A 26 -1.31 -3.38 -2.51
CA LEU A 26 -2.39 -4.21 -3.03
C LEU A 26 -2.01 -4.88 -4.35
N PHE A 27 -1.39 -4.15 -5.28
CA PHE A 27 -0.88 -4.74 -6.53
C PHE A 27 0.15 -5.83 -6.27
N PHE A 28 1.05 -5.63 -5.30
CA PHE A 28 2.04 -6.62 -4.93
C PHE A 28 1.40 -7.90 -4.38
N VAL A 29 0.41 -7.78 -3.48
CA VAL A 29 -0.30 -8.93 -2.90
C VAL A 29 -1.00 -9.74 -3.99
N VAL A 30 -1.71 -9.08 -4.91
CA VAL A 30 -2.40 -9.75 -6.01
C VAL A 30 -1.40 -10.48 -6.92
N GLY A 31 -0.29 -9.82 -7.30
CA GLY A 31 0.75 -10.44 -8.11
C GLY A 31 1.39 -11.66 -7.43
N TYR A 32 1.70 -11.55 -6.14
CA TYR A 32 2.24 -12.66 -5.36
C TYR A 32 1.29 -13.85 -5.30
N VAL A 33 0.00 -13.62 -5.04
CA VAL A 33 -1.01 -14.69 -5.00
C VAL A 33 -1.15 -15.35 -6.37
N ALA A 34 -1.16 -14.58 -7.46
CA ALA A 34 -1.23 -15.11 -8.81
C ALA A 34 -0.03 -16.02 -9.14
N VAL A 35 1.20 -15.57 -8.85
CA VAL A 35 2.42 -16.37 -9.07
C VAL A 35 2.41 -17.62 -8.19
N LYS A 36 2.03 -17.49 -6.91
CA LYS A 36 1.94 -18.63 -5.99
C LYS A 36 0.93 -19.67 -6.47
N ALA A 37 -0.23 -19.24 -6.97
CA ALA A 37 -1.23 -20.13 -7.54
C ALA A 37 -0.69 -20.87 -8.76
N LEU A 38 -0.03 -20.16 -9.68
CA LEU A 38 0.58 -20.74 -10.88
C LEU A 38 1.67 -21.78 -10.55
N LEU A 39 2.53 -21.49 -9.58
CA LEU A 39 3.54 -22.46 -9.13
C LEU A 39 2.90 -23.65 -8.42
N GLY A 40 1.85 -23.41 -7.64
CA GLY A 40 1.08 -24.46 -6.99
C GLY A 40 0.41 -25.41 -7.98
N THR A 41 -0.14 -24.89 -9.09
CA THR A 41 -0.72 -25.74 -10.15
C THR A 41 0.33 -26.64 -10.79
N LEU A 42 1.53 -26.11 -11.08
CA LEU A 42 2.61 -26.90 -11.67
C LEU A 42 3.15 -27.97 -10.70
N GLN A 43 3.21 -27.68 -9.41
CA GLN A 43 3.61 -28.65 -8.39
C GLN A 43 2.59 -29.78 -8.21
N HIS A 44 1.29 -29.47 -8.31
CA HIS A 44 0.24 -30.49 -8.25
C HIS A 44 0.25 -31.40 -9.48
N GLU A 45 0.48 -30.84 -10.66
CA GLU A 45 0.54 -31.61 -11.91
C GLU A 45 1.78 -32.53 -11.96
N GLY A 46 2.91 -32.09 -11.40
CA GLY A 46 4.12 -32.91 -11.27
C GLY A 46 3.99 -34.10 -10.30
N GLN A 47 2.98 -34.13 -9.43
CA GLN A 47 2.74 -35.23 -8.49
C GLN A 47 1.67 -36.24 -8.98
N GLY A 48 0.96 -35.94 -10.07
CA GLY A 48 -0.03 -36.85 -10.68
C GLY A 48 0.54 -37.92 -11.62
N HIS A 49 1.87 -38.03 -11.72
CA HIS A 49 2.58 -39.00 -12.59
C HIS A 49 3.32 -40.10 -11.81
N GLN A 50 2.82 -40.50 -10.64
CA GLN A 50 3.22 -41.76 -9.99
C GLN A 50 2.11 -42.78 -10.06
#